data_AF-X0YQ10-F1
#
_entry.id   AF-X0YQ10-F1
#
_cell.length_a   1.000
_cell.length_b   1.000
_cell.length_c   1.000
_cell.angle_alpha   90.00
_cell.angle_beta   90.00
_cell.angle_gamma   90.00
#
_symmetry.space_group_name_H-M   'P 1'
#
loop_
_entity.id
_entity.type
_entity.pdbx_description
1 polymer ?
#
loop_
_entity_poly.entity_id
_entity_poly.type
_entity_poly.pdbx_seq_one_letter_code
_entity_poly.pdbx_strand_id
1 'polypeptide(L)'
;DGVTPFTRLGGGVIQRGVGAPNSFIRAGNNILFLDTENRLVVLNNKTPVVVSKPFNKYIAGFESIKDAVADDITIGGRTFYVLSFKKEDKTLVYDYENKGWTEWGEWDASLGDHRRFKGNSYTYASAWRKHLVGDKSNGKIYELDSEIYQDDGEPIRFFRRSQHINHGTDQRKRSREILIKVKTVVSDGVPDLIVRWRDNGGTTWSNDHIINLNKVGAGEFIARMHQLGMYRTRQYEISFTENHP
;
A
#
# COMPACT_ATOMS: atom_id res chain seq x y z
N ASP A 1 -10.74 -47.45 -16.31
CA ASP A 1 -12.12 -47.89 -16.60
C ASP A 1 -12.93 -46.84 -17.35
N GLY A 2 -12.58 -45.55 -17.39
CA GLY A 2 -13.22 -44.58 -18.30
C GLY A 2 -14.69 -44.25 -17.99
N VAL A 3 -15.22 -44.81 -16.89
CA VAL A 3 -16.62 -44.67 -16.46
C VAL A 3 -16.82 -43.46 -15.53
N THR A 4 -15.75 -42.90 -14.96
CA THR A 4 -15.84 -41.69 -14.13
C THR A 4 -14.70 -40.71 -14.45
N PRO A 5 -14.89 -39.74 -15.36
CA PRO A 5 -13.83 -38.81 -15.77
C PRO A 5 -13.44 -37.81 -14.66
N PHE A 6 -14.25 -37.69 -13.61
CA PHE A 6 -13.98 -36.86 -12.44
C PHE A 6 -14.12 -37.68 -11.17
N THR A 7 -13.00 -37.91 -10.48
CA THR A 7 -13.02 -38.42 -9.12
C THR A 7 -13.01 -37.25 -8.13
N ARG A 8 -13.82 -37.31 -7.07
CA ARG A 8 -13.72 -36.33 -5.99
C ARG A 8 -12.36 -36.51 -5.33
N LEU A 9 -11.49 -35.53 -5.50
CA LEU A 9 -10.31 -35.41 -4.65
C LEU A 9 -10.79 -35.26 -3.21
N GLY A 10 -10.57 -36.28 -2.38
CA GLY A 10 -10.81 -36.22 -0.94
C GLY A 10 -10.14 -34.96 -0.39
N GLY A 11 -10.94 -33.99 0.03
CA GLY A 11 -10.47 -32.63 0.26
C GLY A 11 -11.27 -31.96 1.36
N GLY A 12 -10.55 -31.30 2.26
CA GLY A 12 -11.13 -30.57 3.39
C GLY A 12 -12.13 -29.51 2.93
N VAL A 13 -13.20 -29.36 3.71
CA VAL A 13 -14.21 -28.33 3.50
C VAL A 13 -13.61 -26.99 3.88
N ILE A 14 -13.56 -26.04 2.94
CA ILE A 14 -13.25 -24.64 3.25
C ILE A 14 -14.54 -24.00 3.73
N GLN A 15 -14.71 -23.89 5.05
CA GLN A 15 -15.89 -23.27 5.66
C GLN A 15 -15.80 -21.73 5.64
N ARG A 16 -15.58 -21.15 4.45
CA ARG A 16 -15.53 -19.70 4.27
C ARG A 16 -15.95 -19.30 2.85
N GLY A 17 -16.89 -18.37 2.76
CA GLY A 17 -17.37 -17.82 1.49
C GLY A 17 -16.56 -16.62 1.01
N VAL A 18 -16.64 -16.32 -0.29
CA VAL A 18 -16.08 -15.12 -0.91
C VAL A 18 -17.11 -14.00 -0.83
N GLY A 19 -16.74 -12.88 -0.21
CA GLY A 19 -17.60 -11.70 -0.03
C GLY A 19 -17.63 -10.78 -1.24
N ALA A 20 -16.52 -10.70 -1.98
CA ALA A 20 -16.36 -9.93 -3.22
C ALA A 20 -15.89 -10.87 -4.34
N PRO A 21 -16.75 -11.29 -5.28
CA PRO A 21 -16.44 -12.36 -6.23
C PRO A 21 -15.15 -12.14 -7.04
N ASN A 22 -14.92 -10.90 -7.46
CA ASN A 22 -13.75 -10.53 -8.27
C ASN A 22 -12.48 -10.31 -7.45
N SER A 23 -12.53 -10.51 -6.12
CA SER A 23 -11.33 -10.52 -5.26
C SER A 23 -10.63 -11.88 -5.24
N PHE A 24 -11.29 -12.95 -5.68
CA PHE A 24 -10.72 -14.28 -5.65
C PHE A 24 -9.73 -14.48 -6.80
N ILE A 25 -8.44 -14.46 -6.50
CA ILE A 25 -7.39 -14.75 -7.48
C ILE A 25 -6.26 -15.56 -6.86
N ARG A 26 -5.42 -16.12 -7.74
CA ARG A 26 -4.12 -16.68 -7.38
C ARG A 26 -3.07 -15.60 -7.62
N ALA A 27 -2.37 -15.17 -6.58
CA ALA A 27 -1.20 -14.30 -6.68
C ALA A 27 0.05 -15.09 -6.28
N GLY A 28 0.93 -15.36 -7.25
CA GLY A 28 2.05 -16.27 -7.08
C GLY A 28 1.59 -17.69 -6.72
N ASN A 29 1.97 -18.19 -5.55
CA ASN A 29 1.56 -19.51 -5.03
C ASN A 29 0.40 -19.43 -4.02
N ASN A 30 -0.10 -18.23 -3.75
CA ASN A 30 -1.17 -18.03 -2.78
C ASN A 30 -2.50 -17.86 -3.51
N ILE A 31 -3.58 -18.37 -2.90
CA ILE A 31 -4.95 -18.02 -3.28
C ILE A 31 -5.45 -17.06 -2.22
N LEU A 32 -5.89 -15.88 -2.64
CA LEU A 32 -6.38 -14.83 -1.76
C LEU A 32 -7.78 -14.39 -2.18
N PHE A 33 -8.57 -13.93 -1.20
CA PHE A 33 -9.88 -13.34 -1.43
C PHE A 33 -10.34 -12.53 -0.22
N LEU A 34 -11.32 -11.66 -0.43
CA LEU A 34 -12.12 -11.06 0.64
C LEU A 34 -13.27 -11.99 0.99
N ASP A 35 -13.41 -12.33 2.27
CA ASP A 35 -14.51 -13.18 2.73
C ASP A 35 -15.82 -12.42 2.98
N THR A 36 -16.87 -13.15 3.35
CA THR A 36 -18.18 -12.59 3.67
C THR A 36 -18.22 -11.71 4.92
N GLU A 37 -17.14 -11.67 5.70
CA GLU A 37 -16.96 -10.81 6.88
C GLU A 37 -15.98 -9.65 6.60
N ASN A 38 -15.71 -9.34 5.33
CA ASN A 38 -14.82 -8.28 4.87
C ASN A 38 -13.37 -8.42 5.34
N ARG A 39 -12.89 -9.66 5.49
CA ARG A 39 -11.51 -9.96 5.88
C ARG A 39 -10.72 -10.47 4.69
N LEU A 40 -9.46 -10.05 4.60
CA LEU A 40 -8.51 -10.67 3.68
C LEU A 40 -8.09 -12.05 4.18
N VAL A 41 -8.28 -13.04 3.31
CA VAL A 41 -8.00 -14.44 3.59
C VAL A 41 -6.99 -14.96 2.57
N VAL A 42 -6.03 -15.73 3.05
CA VAL A 42 -5.14 -16.56 2.25
C VAL A 42 -5.49 -18.01 2.51
N LEU A 43 -5.57 -18.84 1.46
CA LEU A 43 -5.64 -20.28 1.62
C LEU A 43 -4.24 -20.86 1.85
N ASN A 44 -4.00 -21.39 3.03
CA ASN A 44 -2.80 -22.14 3.37
C ASN A 44 -3.14 -23.64 3.44
N ASN A 45 -2.74 -24.43 2.46
CA ASN A 45 -3.05 -25.87 2.38
C ASN A 45 -4.55 -26.18 2.59
N LYS A 46 -5.43 -25.46 1.87
CA LYS A 46 -6.90 -25.54 2.00
C LYS A 46 -7.45 -25.06 3.36
N THR A 47 -6.63 -24.48 4.22
CA THR A 47 -7.08 -23.85 5.47
C THR A 47 -7.14 -22.33 5.26
N PRO A 48 -8.31 -21.69 5.43
CA PRO A 48 -8.40 -20.24 5.32
C PRO A 48 -7.72 -19.58 6.54
N VAL A 49 -6.73 -18.73 6.27
CA VAL A 49 -6.00 -17.96 7.28
C VAL A 49 -6.24 -16.47 7.03
N VAL A 50 -6.63 -15.75 8.08
CA VAL A 50 -6.83 -14.31 8.01
C VAL A 50 -5.47 -13.59 8.08
N VAL A 51 -5.21 -12.72 7.12
CA VAL A 51 -3.89 -12.09 6.90
C VAL A 51 -3.47 -11.14 8.01
N SER A 52 -4.35 -10.22 8.43
CA SER A 52 -3.96 -9.17 9.39
C SER A 52 -5.16 -8.44 10.01
N LYS A 53 -5.12 -8.17 11.33
CA LYS A 53 -6.17 -7.40 12.04
C LYS A 53 -6.22 -5.92 11.59
N PRO A 54 -5.10 -5.18 11.48
CA PRO A 54 -5.11 -3.81 10.97
C PRO A 54 -5.74 -3.66 9.58
N PHE A 55 -5.41 -4.54 8.64
CA PHE A 55 -5.96 -4.51 7.28
C PHE A 55 -7.48 -4.65 7.28
N ASN A 56 -7.98 -5.66 8.01
CA ASN A 56 -9.41 -5.91 8.12
C ASN A 56 -10.13 -4.77 8.85
N LYS A 57 -9.50 -4.16 9.86
CA LYS A 57 -10.09 -2.99 10.54
C LYS A 57 -10.24 -1.81 9.59
N TYR A 58 -9.29 -1.62 8.68
CA TYR A 58 -9.36 -0.57 7.68
C TYR A 58 -10.51 -0.81 6.69
N ILE A 59 -10.58 -2.02 6.11
CA ILE A 59 -11.65 -2.41 5.18
C ILE A 59 -13.03 -2.44 5.86
N ALA A 60 -13.10 -2.78 7.15
CA ALA A 60 -14.37 -2.76 7.89
C ALA A 60 -14.98 -1.34 7.98
N GLY A 61 -14.20 -0.29 7.74
CA GLY A 61 -14.69 1.09 7.64
C GLY A 61 -15.29 1.45 6.27
N PHE A 62 -15.17 0.58 5.26
CA PHE A 62 -15.72 0.80 3.93
C PHE A 62 -17.23 0.61 3.92
N GLU A 63 -17.93 1.40 3.10
CA GLU A 63 -19.37 1.25 2.88
C GLU A 63 -19.68 -0.06 2.14
N SER A 64 -18.83 -0.45 1.18
CA SER A 64 -18.95 -1.74 0.51
C SER A 64 -17.62 -2.30 0.04
N ILE A 65 -17.53 -3.62 0.02
CA ILE A 65 -16.44 -4.36 -0.63
C ILE A 65 -16.88 -5.09 -1.90
N LYS A 66 -18.18 -5.07 -2.22
CA LYS A 66 -18.77 -6.01 -3.21
C LYS A 66 -18.22 -5.83 -4.62
N ASP A 67 -17.79 -4.62 -4.93
CA ASP A 67 -17.21 -4.20 -6.19
C ASP A 67 -15.68 -4.32 -6.23
N ALA A 68 -15.06 -4.89 -5.19
CA ALA A 68 -13.63 -5.12 -5.15
C ALA A 68 -13.18 -6.07 -6.26
N VAL A 69 -12.16 -5.66 -7.01
CA VAL A 69 -11.50 -6.44 -8.06
C VAL A 69 -10.04 -6.62 -7.69
N ALA A 70 -9.53 -7.84 -7.81
CA ALA A 70 -8.14 -8.16 -7.53
C ALA A 70 -7.33 -8.43 -8.80
N ASP A 71 -6.06 -8.00 -8.79
CA ASP A 71 -5.03 -8.32 -9.79
C ASP A 71 -3.76 -8.83 -9.08
N ASP A 72 -2.99 -9.70 -9.75
CA ASP A 72 -1.68 -10.19 -9.30
C ASP A 72 -0.53 -9.44 -9.98
N ILE A 73 -0.35 -8.17 -9.62
CA ILE A 73 0.66 -7.33 -10.25
C ILE A 73 2.06 -7.76 -9.83
N THR A 74 2.89 -8.13 -10.80
CA THR A 74 4.32 -8.38 -10.60
C THR A 74 5.12 -7.17 -11.02
N ILE A 75 6.01 -6.70 -10.17
CA ILE A 75 6.98 -5.63 -10.49
C ILE A 75 8.22 -5.78 -9.60
N GLY A 76 9.41 -5.52 -10.16
CA GLY A 76 10.67 -5.67 -9.43
C GLY A 76 10.91 -7.10 -8.92
N GLY A 77 10.37 -8.11 -9.61
CA GLY A 77 10.47 -9.53 -9.22
C GLY A 77 9.59 -9.94 -8.04
N ARG A 78 8.72 -9.04 -7.53
CA ARG A 78 7.75 -9.33 -6.47
C ARG A 78 6.35 -9.29 -7.03
N THR A 79 5.52 -10.25 -6.62
CA THR A 79 4.09 -10.25 -6.97
C THR A 79 3.28 -9.76 -5.78
N PHE A 80 2.39 -8.83 -6.06
CA PHE A 80 1.50 -8.23 -5.09
C PHE A 80 0.07 -8.65 -5.36
N TYR A 81 -0.73 -8.74 -4.30
CA TYR A 81 -2.17 -8.87 -4.41
C TYR A 81 -2.79 -7.48 -4.31
N VAL A 82 -3.24 -6.95 -5.45
CA VAL A 82 -3.72 -5.57 -5.61
C VAL A 82 -5.24 -5.59 -5.67
N LEU A 83 -5.90 -4.93 -4.71
CA LEU A 83 -7.34 -4.86 -4.55
C LEU A 83 -7.85 -3.45 -4.83
N SER A 84 -8.65 -3.29 -5.88
CA SER A 84 -9.29 -2.03 -6.24
C SER A 84 -10.76 -2.02 -5.82
N PHE A 85 -11.14 -1.07 -4.96
CA PHE A 85 -12.50 -0.82 -4.49
C PHE A 85 -13.04 0.42 -5.21
N LYS A 86 -13.96 0.24 -6.17
CA LYS A 86 -14.42 1.33 -7.05
C LYS A 86 -15.31 2.32 -6.30
N LYS A 87 -16.17 1.83 -5.42
CA LYS A 87 -17.10 2.63 -4.62
C LYS A 87 -16.39 3.45 -3.55
N GLU A 88 -15.34 2.90 -2.96
CA GLU A 88 -14.52 3.57 -1.94
C GLU A 88 -13.45 4.48 -2.54
N ASP A 89 -13.25 4.44 -3.86
CA ASP A 89 -12.17 5.10 -4.59
C ASP A 89 -10.78 4.82 -3.97
N LYS A 90 -10.50 3.55 -3.65
CA LYS A 90 -9.24 3.12 -3.01
C LYS A 90 -8.65 1.86 -3.65
N THR A 91 -7.32 1.77 -3.63
CA THR A 91 -6.58 0.55 -3.99
C THR A 91 -5.67 0.12 -2.85
N LEU A 92 -5.85 -1.11 -2.37
CA LEU A 92 -5.04 -1.71 -1.32
C LEU A 92 -4.12 -2.77 -1.92
N VAL A 93 -2.87 -2.78 -1.50
CA VAL A 93 -1.86 -3.71 -2.01
C VAL A 93 -1.32 -4.53 -0.86
N TYR A 94 -1.50 -5.84 -0.93
CA TYR A 94 -0.95 -6.78 0.03
C TYR A 94 0.28 -7.47 -0.53
N ASP A 95 1.38 -7.36 0.22
CA ASP A 95 2.62 -8.06 -0.02
C ASP A 95 2.63 -9.30 0.89
N TYR A 96 2.41 -10.46 0.29
CA TYR A 96 2.35 -11.73 1.03
C TYR A 96 3.73 -12.24 1.47
N GLU A 97 4.82 -11.76 0.87
CA GLU A 97 6.19 -12.11 1.25
C GLU A 97 6.59 -11.34 2.52
N ASN A 98 6.35 -10.02 2.52
CA ASN A 98 6.62 -9.15 3.67
C ASN A 98 5.51 -9.16 4.72
N LYS A 99 4.37 -9.78 4.43
CA LYS A 99 3.16 -9.82 5.28
C LYS A 99 2.68 -8.43 5.69
N GLY A 100 2.80 -7.50 4.76
CA GLY A 100 2.47 -6.09 4.93
C GLY A 100 1.49 -5.61 3.88
N TRP A 101 0.92 -4.43 4.08
CA TRP A 101 0.06 -3.80 3.08
C TRP A 101 0.33 -2.31 2.96
N THR A 102 0.02 -1.76 1.79
CA THR A 102 0.09 -0.35 1.46
C THR A 102 -1.15 0.06 0.68
N GLU A 103 -1.37 1.36 0.53
CA GLU A 103 -2.33 1.90 -0.45
C GLU A 103 -1.54 2.35 -1.67
N TRP A 104 -2.03 2.02 -2.86
CA TRP A 104 -1.58 2.63 -4.10
C TRP A 104 -2.67 3.58 -4.56
N GLY A 105 -2.28 4.73 -5.11
CA GLY A 105 -3.25 5.74 -5.47
C GLY A 105 -2.70 6.75 -6.45
N GLU A 106 -3.61 7.32 -7.23
CA GLU A 106 -3.37 8.48 -8.07
C GLU A 106 -3.43 9.74 -7.22
N TRP A 107 -2.43 10.61 -7.31
CA TRP A 107 -2.44 11.88 -6.60
C TRP A 107 -3.40 12.87 -7.27
N ASP A 108 -4.44 13.31 -6.55
CA ASP A 108 -5.33 14.38 -7.00
C ASP A 108 -4.90 15.70 -6.34
N ALA A 109 -4.17 16.53 -7.10
CA ALA A 109 -3.67 17.80 -6.63
C ALA A 109 -4.78 18.81 -6.25
N SER A 110 -6.00 18.65 -6.80
CA SER A 110 -7.13 19.55 -6.51
C SER A 110 -7.76 19.23 -5.14
N LEU A 111 -7.78 17.95 -4.77
CA LEU A 111 -8.25 17.50 -3.45
C LEU A 111 -7.15 17.50 -2.39
N GLY A 112 -5.88 17.45 -2.83
CA GLY A 112 -4.76 17.23 -1.93
C GLY A 112 -4.81 15.85 -1.26
N ASP A 113 -5.34 14.84 -1.97
CA ASP A 113 -5.47 13.47 -1.47
C ASP A 113 -5.29 12.44 -2.60
N HIS A 114 -5.12 11.18 -2.22
CA HIS A 114 -5.02 10.07 -3.17
C HIS A 114 -6.40 9.51 -3.51
N ARG A 115 -6.62 9.30 -4.81
CA ARG A 115 -7.73 8.49 -5.34
C ARG A 115 -7.26 7.07 -5.63
N ARG A 116 -8.19 6.20 -6.05
CA ARG A 116 -7.90 4.82 -6.49
C ARG A 116 -6.74 4.82 -7.51
N PHE A 117 -5.88 3.81 -7.46
CA PHE A 117 -4.80 3.64 -8.43
C PHE A 117 -5.33 3.72 -9.87
N LYS A 118 -4.57 4.33 -10.80
CA LYS A 118 -4.97 4.50 -12.21
C LYS A 118 -5.26 3.15 -12.88
N GLY A 119 -4.50 2.12 -12.51
CA GLY A 119 -4.66 0.77 -13.05
C GLY A 119 -5.95 0.08 -12.66
N ASN A 120 -6.63 -0.48 -13.66
CA ASN A 120 -7.89 -1.20 -13.51
C ASN A 120 -7.85 -2.64 -14.06
N SER A 121 -6.79 -2.99 -14.79
CA SER A 121 -6.50 -4.35 -15.25
C SER A 121 -5.01 -4.51 -15.47
N TYR A 122 -4.47 -5.69 -15.22
CA TYR A 122 -3.05 -5.98 -15.39
C TYR A 122 -2.80 -7.19 -16.30
N THR A 123 -1.72 -7.14 -17.08
CA THR A 123 -1.20 -8.31 -17.76
C THR A 123 0.30 -8.20 -18.00
N TYR A 124 1.01 -9.33 -17.96
CA TYR A 124 2.40 -9.40 -18.40
C TYR A 124 2.46 -9.85 -19.86
N ALA A 125 2.85 -8.92 -20.75
CA ALA A 125 3.02 -9.20 -22.17
C ALA A 125 4.41 -9.78 -22.43
N SER A 126 4.54 -11.11 -22.36
CA SER A 126 5.82 -11.82 -22.47
C SER A 126 6.60 -11.54 -23.76
N ALA A 127 5.90 -11.32 -24.88
CA ALA A 127 6.50 -10.98 -26.17
C ALA A 127 7.25 -9.63 -26.16
N TRP A 128 6.79 -8.68 -25.35
CA TRP A 128 7.42 -7.36 -25.20
C TRP A 128 8.23 -7.24 -23.91
N ARG A 129 8.10 -8.23 -23.00
CA ARG A 129 8.66 -8.22 -21.65
C ARG A 129 8.19 -7.02 -20.84
N LYS A 130 6.91 -6.66 -20.98
CA LYS A 130 6.30 -5.48 -20.34
C LYS A 130 5.19 -5.87 -19.39
N HIS A 131 5.16 -5.19 -18.25
CA HIS A 131 4.02 -5.17 -17.36
C HIS A 131 3.06 -4.10 -17.86
N LEU A 132 1.88 -4.50 -18.34
CA LEU A 132 0.89 -3.60 -18.92
C LEU A 132 -0.27 -3.40 -17.97
N VAL A 133 -0.73 -2.16 -17.87
CA VAL A 133 -1.83 -1.75 -17.01
C VAL A 133 -2.83 -0.92 -17.81
N GLY A 134 -4.09 -1.33 -17.78
CA GLY A 134 -5.19 -0.56 -18.38
C GLY A 134 -5.68 0.53 -17.45
N ASP A 135 -5.85 1.75 -17.96
CA ASP A 135 -6.34 2.90 -17.19
C ASP A 135 -7.84 2.81 -16.89
N LYS A 136 -8.23 3.20 -15.67
CA LYS A 136 -9.62 3.17 -15.20
C LYS A 136 -10.55 4.20 -15.86
N SER A 137 -10.01 5.28 -16.42
CA SER A 137 -10.74 6.50 -16.82
C SER A 137 -10.66 6.77 -18.31
N ASN A 138 -9.50 6.56 -18.94
CA ASN A 138 -9.23 7.03 -20.31
C ASN A 138 -9.04 5.89 -21.33
N GLY A 139 -9.01 4.62 -20.88
CA GLY A 139 -8.88 3.45 -21.74
C GLY A 139 -7.50 3.25 -22.39
N LYS A 140 -6.49 4.05 -22.03
CA LYS A 140 -5.10 3.83 -22.44
C LYS A 140 -4.52 2.60 -21.73
N ILE A 141 -3.48 2.05 -22.35
CA ILE A 141 -2.64 1.00 -21.77
C ILE A 141 -1.28 1.62 -21.47
N TYR A 142 -0.88 1.54 -20.20
CA TYR A 142 0.40 2.01 -19.69
C TYR A 142 1.35 0.85 -19.45
N GLU A 143 2.64 1.16 -19.44
CA GLU A 143 3.67 0.27 -18.93
C GLU A 143 3.91 0.59 -17.45
N LEU A 144 3.88 -0.43 -16.60
CA LEU A 144 4.24 -0.33 -15.19
C LEU A 144 5.74 -0.63 -15.06
N ASP A 145 6.52 0.39 -14.74
CA ASP A 145 7.98 0.32 -14.68
C ASP A 145 8.48 0.74 -13.29
N SER A 146 9.42 -0.02 -12.72
CA SER A 146 10.05 0.27 -11.43
C SER A 146 11.16 1.31 -11.49
N GLU A 147 11.58 1.68 -12.70
CA GLU A 147 12.63 2.69 -12.94
C GLU A 147 12.05 4.07 -13.28
N ILE A 148 10.72 4.18 -13.40
CA ILE A 148 10.00 5.43 -13.65
C ILE A 148 9.21 5.81 -12.41
N TYR A 149 9.47 7.00 -11.84
CA TYR A 149 8.81 7.48 -10.61
C TYR A 149 7.73 8.53 -10.89
N GLN A 150 7.00 8.34 -11.99
CA GLN A 150 5.89 9.20 -12.45
C GLN A 150 4.76 8.36 -13.04
N ASP A 151 3.53 8.87 -12.96
CA ASP A 151 2.31 8.27 -13.51
C ASP A 151 1.87 9.04 -14.79
N ASP A 152 2.44 8.71 -15.95
CA ASP A 152 2.14 9.39 -17.24
C ASP A 152 2.47 10.90 -17.19
N GLY A 153 3.63 11.25 -16.63
CA GLY A 153 4.08 12.63 -16.44
C GLY A 153 3.56 13.30 -15.16
N GLU A 154 2.60 12.68 -14.47
CA GLU A 154 2.14 13.15 -13.16
C GLU A 154 3.05 12.65 -12.04
N PRO A 155 3.28 13.44 -10.97
CA PRO A 155 4.14 13.03 -9.87
C PRO A 155 3.48 11.93 -9.02
N ILE A 156 4.28 10.95 -8.60
CA ILE A 156 3.88 9.99 -7.57
C ILE A 156 4.15 10.61 -6.20
N ARG A 157 3.10 10.85 -5.42
CA ARG A 157 3.26 11.33 -4.04
C ARG A 157 3.30 10.17 -3.06
N PHE A 158 4.43 9.98 -2.38
CA PHE A 158 4.53 9.05 -1.29
C PHE A 158 4.21 9.73 0.04
N PHE A 159 3.52 9.02 0.94
CA PHE A 159 3.49 9.40 2.34
C PHE A 159 3.41 8.20 3.27
N ARG A 160 3.89 8.38 4.50
CA ARG A 160 3.74 7.42 5.59
C ARG A 160 3.27 8.14 6.85
N ARG A 161 2.16 7.65 7.41
CA ARG A 161 1.61 8.12 8.69
C ARG A 161 1.89 7.10 9.79
N SER A 162 2.36 7.58 10.95
CA SER A 162 2.40 6.76 12.16
C SER A 162 1.01 6.63 12.78
N GLN A 163 0.85 5.80 13.82
CA GLN A 163 -0.25 6.00 14.78
C GLN A 163 0.09 7.13 15.75
N HIS A 164 -0.81 7.44 16.68
CA HIS A 164 -0.48 8.31 17.81
C HIS A 164 0.52 7.61 18.74
N ILE A 165 1.72 8.15 18.82
CA ILE A 165 2.81 7.65 19.65
C ILE A 165 2.73 8.34 21.01
N ASN A 166 2.60 7.57 22.09
CA ASN A 166 2.59 8.06 23.48
C ASN A 166 3.83 7.64 24.27
N HIS A 167 4.73 6.84 23.71
CA HIS A 167 5.90 6.28 24.40
C HIS A 167 5.57 5.59 25.74
N GLY A 168 4.39 4.95 25.84
CA GLY A 168 3.99 4.18 27.02
C GLY A 168 3.48 5.01 28.21
N THR A 169 3.27 6.32 28.06
CA THR A 169 2.72 7.17 29.15
C THR A 169 1.90 8.32 28.60
N ASP A 170 0.91 8.81 29.35
CA ASP A 170 0.13 10.00 28.97
C ASP A 170 0.69 11.32 29.54
N GLN A 171 1.82 11.26 30.24
CA GLN A 171 2.47 12.47 30.75
C GLN A 171 2.94 13.39 29.60
N ARG A 172 3.01 14.69 29.85
CA ARG A 172 3.59 15.64 28.88
C ARG A 172 5.08 15.33 28.67
N LYS A 173 5.51 15.34 27.42
CA LYS A 173 6.87 15.04 26.96
C LYS A 173 7.34 16.15 26.04
N ARG A 174 8.65 16.34 25.96
CA ARG A 174 9.30 17.20 24.97
C ARG A 174 9.97 16.34 23.92
N SER A 175 9.67 16.53 22.64
CA SER A 175 10.46 15.90 21.58
C SER A 175 11.76 16.68 21.39
N ARG A 176 12.87 16.05 21.75
CA ARG A 176 14.22 16.62 21.54
C ARG A 176 14.63 16.53 20.08
N GLU A 177 14.31 15.41 19.44
CA GLU A 177 14.80 15.05 18.13
C GLU A 177 13.87 14.01 17.49
N ILE A 178 13.62 14.16 16.19
CA ILE A 178 13.22 13.05 15.31
C ILE A 178 14.39 12.75 14.38
N LEU A 179 14.69 11.47 14.23
CA LEU A 179 15.69 10.97 13.29
C LEU A 179 15.00 10.09 12.27
N ILE A 180 15.10 10.47 11.00
CA ILE A 180 14.56 9.74 9.87
C ILE A 180 15.75 9.16 9.11
N LYS A 181 15.73 7.84 8.90
CA LYS A 181 16.69 7.15 8.05
C LYS A 181 15.98 6.68 6.80
N VAL A 182 16.55 7.02 5.66
CA VAL A 182 16.08 6.59 4.34
C VAL A 182 17.20 5.77 3.70
N LYS A 183 16.82 4.67 3.08
CA LYS A 183 17.72 3.88 2.24
C LYS A 183 17.21 3.99 0.80
N THR A 184 18.07 4.43 -0.10
CA THR A 184 17.79 4.49 -1.54
C THR A 184 18.88 3.73 -2.30
N VAL A 185 18.56 3.35 -3.54
CA VAL A 185 19.44 2.56 -4.40
C VAL A 185 20.33 3.46 -5.27
N VAL A 186 19.99 4.75 -5.38
CA VAL A 186 20.63 5.69 -6.31
C VAL A 186 21.31 6.84 -5.55
N SER A 187 22.49 7.27 -6.00
CA SER A 187 23.28 8.32 -5.35
C SER A 187 22.90 9.74 -5.75
N ASP A 188 22.11 9.89 -6.81
CA ASP A 188 21.89 11.14 -7.53
C ASP A 188 20.41 11.54 -7.39
N GLY A 189 20.16 12.77 -6.92
CA GLY A 189 18.81 13.27 -6.67
C GLY A 189 18.20 12.68 -5.39
N VAL A 190 18.50 13.29 -4.25
CA VAL A 190 17.92 12.88 -2.96
C VAL A 190 16.68 13.73 -2.74
N PRO A 191 15.49 13.13 -2.53
CA PRO A 191 14.28 13.91 -2.40
C PRO A 191 14.26 14.71 -1.09
N ASP A 192 13.71 15.92 -1.16
CA ASP A 192 13.37 16.66 0.03
C ASP A 192 12.17 15.98 0.74
N LEU A 193 12.34 15.71 2.04
CA LEU A 193 11.28 15.12 2.84
C LEU A 193 10.44 16.22 3.48
N ILE A 194 9.13 16.10 3.34
CA ILE A 194 8.16 16.94 4.05
C ILE A 194 7.70 16.19 5.29
N VAL A 195 7.88 16.79 6.45
CA VAL A 195 7.43 16.26 7.73
C VAL A 195 6.44 17.20 8.37
N ARG A 196 5.32 16.64 8.79
CA ARG A 196 4.31 17.32 9.60
C ARG A 196 3.85 16.41 10.73
N TRP A 197 3.31 17.01 11.79
CA TRP A 197 2.79 16.26 12.91
C TRP A 197 1.54 16.90 13.48
N ARG A 198 0.78 16.10 14.23
CA ARG A 198 -0.35 16.56 15.03
C ARG A 198 -0.31 15.96 16.41
N ASP A 199 -0.75 16.74 17.38
CA ASP A 199 -0.58 16.43 18.80
C ASP A 199 -1.91 16.12 19.47
N ASN A 200 -1.88 15.20 20.44
CA ASN A 200 -2.95 14.95 21.39
C ASN A 200 -4.32 14.62 20.75
N GLY A 201 -4.31 13.92 19.61
CA GLY A 201 -5.54 13.60 18.88
C GLY A 201 -6.17 14.76 18.12
N GLY A 202 -5.45 15.89 17.97
CA GLY A 202 -5.90 17.03 17.18
C GLY A 202 -6.14 16.66 15.71
N THR A 203 -7.07 17.36 15.08
CA THR A 203 -7.40 17.19 13.65
C THR A 203 -6.48 18.01 12.75
N THR A 204 -5.96 19.13 13.25
CA THR A 204 -5.08 20.05 12.53
C THR A 204 -3.63 19.55 12.55
N TRP A 205 -2.99 19.59 11.38
CA TRP A 205 -1.56 19.33 11.23
C TRP A 205 -0.73 20.58 11.52
N SER A 206 0.53 20.41 11.92
CA SER A 206 1.53 21.46 11.88
C SER A 206 1.70 21.98 10.45
N ASN A 207 2.41 23.11 10.32
CA ASN A 207 2.94 23.51 9.03
C ASN A 207 3.84 22.42 8.46
N ASP A 208 4.03 22.45 7.15
CA ASP A 208 4.94 21.56 6.45
C ASP A 208 6.39 21.97 6.77
N HIS A 209 7.18 20.99 7.21
CA HIS A 209 8.60 21.17 7.46
C HIS A 209 9.40 20.39 6.43
N ILE A 210 10.08 21.11 5.55
CA ILE A 210 10.98 20.52 4.56
C ILE A 210 12.31 20.19 5.25
N ILE A 211 12.79 18.96 5.07
CA ILE A 211 14.05 18.48 5.64
C ILE A 211 14.91 17.88 4.54
N ASN A 212 16.13 18.37 4.45
CA ASN A 212 17.12 17.86 3.52
C ASN A 212 17.75 16.58 4.10
N LEU A 213 17.93 15.60 3.23
CA LEU A 213 18.53 14.32 3.57
C LEU A 213 20.06 14.41 3.45
N ASN A 214 20.78 14.08 4.53
CA ASN A 214 22.24 14.07 4.55
C ASN A 214 22.76 12.66 4.26
N LYS A 215 23.68 12.52 3.30
CA LYS A 215 24.33 11.25 2.98
C LYS A 215 25.24 10.81 4.13
N VAL A 216 25.06 9.59 4.62
CA VAL A 216 25.86 9.01 5.72
C VAL A 216 26.61 7.75 5.28
N GLY A 217 26.11 7.05 4.25
CA GLY A 217 26.75 5.86 3.70
C GLY A 217 26.39 5.62 2.24
N ALA A 218 26.73 4.43 1.72
CA ALA A 218 26.33 4.01 0.39
C ALA A 218 24.81 3.75 0.35
N GLY A 219 24.06 4.71 -0.20
CA GLY A 219 22.60 4.65 -0.28
C GLY A 219 21.87 4.89 1.04
N GLU A 220 22.56 5.37 2.08
CA GLU A 220 21.95 5.67 3.39
C GLU A 220 21.95 7.17 3.66
N PHE A 221 20.77 7.68 3.98
CA PHE A 221 20.52 9.09 4.22
C PHE A 221 19.82 9.32 5.55
N ILE A 222 20.20 10.40 6.23
CA ILE A 222 19.65 10.76 7.54
C ILE A 222 19.16 12.21 7.53
N ALA A 223 17.94 12.39 8.00
CA ALA A 223 17.34 13.68 8.33
C ALA A 223 17.11 13.77 9.84
N ARG A 224 17.45 14.93 10.42
CA ARG A 224 17.23 15.24 11.84
C ARG A 224 16.45 16.54 11.95
N MET A 225 15.42 16.55 12.79
CA MET A 225 14.81 17.79 13.26
C MET A 225 14.89 17.85 14.77
N HIS A 226 15.11 19.06 15.27
CA HIS A 226 15.15 19.36 16.69
C HIS A 226 14.00 20.29 17.07
N GLN A 227 13.81 20.50 18.37
CA GLN A 227 12.89 21.51 18.91
C GLN A 227 11.43 21.32 18.50
N LEU A 228 10.96 20.08 18.45
CA LEU A 228 9.61 19.73 17.98
C LEU A 228 8.52 19.98 19.04
N GLY A 229 8.80 20.76 20.08
CA GLY A 229 7.84 21.14 21.12
C GLY A 229 7.44 20.02 22.09
N MET A 230 6.31 20.23 22.78
CA MET A 230 5.81 19.35 23.84
C MET A 230 4.43 18.75 23.49
N TYR A 231 4.23 17.47 23.82
CA TYR A 231 3.01 16.71 23.51
C TYR A 231 2.79 15.58 24.54
N ARG A 232 1.58 15.02 24.60
CA ARG A 232 1.30 13.75 25.29
C ARG A 232 1.36 12.58 24.32
N THR A 233 0.64 12.73 23.20
CA THR A 233 0.68 11.82 22.05
C THR A 233 0.95 12.60 20.77
N ARG A 234 1.66 12.00 19.82
CA ARG A 234 1.98 12.64 18.53
C ARG A 234 1.87 11.66 17.39
N GLN A 235 1.30 12.12 16.29
CA GLN A 235 1.29 11.39 15.03
C GLN A 235 2.15 12.16 14.01
N TYR A 236 3.03 11.45 13.33
CA TYR A 236 3.89 11.98 12.28
C TYR A 236 3.35 11.57 10.90
N GLU A 237 3.48 12.46 9.95
CA GLU A 237 3.42 12.16 8.53
C GLU A 237 4.73 12.59 7.88
N ILE A 238 5.28 11.70 7.07
CA ILE A 238 6.45 11.95 6.22
C ILE A 238 5.99 11.77 4.78
N SER A 239 6.26 12.73 3.91
CA SER A 239 5.88 12.67 2.49
C SER A 239 6.97 13.23 1.58
N PHE A 240 6.95 12.84 0.30
CA PHE A 240 7.75 13.43 -0.77
C PHE A 240 7.00 13.28 -2.11
N THR A 241 7.27 14.16 -3.08
CA THR A 241 6.50 14.25 -4.34
C THR A 241 7.41 14.40 -5.58
N GLU A 242 8.67 14.04 -5.44
CA GLU A 242 9.66 14.21 -6.51
C GLU A 242 9.89 12.90 -7.27
N ASN A 243 10.32 13.00 -8.53
CA ASN A 243 10.63 11.86 -9.40
C ASN A 243 11.96 11.23 -8.97
N HIS A 244 11.94 10.58 -7.82
CA HIS A 244 13.10 9.97 -7.19
C HIS A 244 12.80 8.54 -6.69
N PRO A 245 13.81 7.66 -6.68
CA PRO A 245 13.73 6.28 -6.20
C PRO A 245 13.51 6.12 -4.69
#